data_AF-A0A2M7B8H3-F1
#
_entry.id   AF-A0A2M7B8H3-F1
#
_cell.length_a   1.000
_cell.length_b   1.000
_cell.length_c   1.000
_cell.angle_alpha   90.00
_cell.angle_beta   90.00
_cell.angle_gamma   90.00
#
_symmetry.space_group_name_H-M   'P 1'
#
loop_
_entity.id
_entity.type
_entity.pdbx_description
1 polymer ?
#
loop_
_entity_poly.entity_id
_entity_poly.type
_entity_poly.pdbx_seq_one_letter_code
_entity_poly.pdbx_strand_id
1 'polypeptide(L)'
;MSAPIDEKTLKYLAQLSRIKLEEKEEKKFLKNLREILNYFELLKEVDTEHIEPLSGGTLNQNEFGTGQAITENVFREFEKEERGEKEKLTEQFFEKKDNFLKIPPVFE
;
A
#
# COMPACT_ATOMS: atom_id res chain seq x y z
N MET A 1 20.21 -14.86 5.19
CA MET A 1 19.24 -14.97 6.30
C MET A 1 18.51 -13.65 6.42
N SER A 2 17.20 -13.63 6.23
CA SER A 2 16.34 -12.51 6.65
C SER A 2 16.67 -12.15 8.10
N ALA A 3 16.82 -10.87 8.41
CA ALA A 3 17.06 -10.42 9.78
C ALA A 3 15.94 -10.97 10.67
N PRO A 4 16.26 -11.61 11.81
CA PRO A 4 15.22 -12.20 12.65
C PRO A 4 14.32 -11.09 13.19
N ILE A 5 13.06 -11.08 12.76
CA ILE A 5 12.05 -10.17 13.29
C ILE A 5 11.76 -10.54 14.75
N ASP A 6 11.77 -9.54 15.62
CA ASP A 6 11.43 -9.63 17.03
C ASP A 6 10.12 -8.88 17.35
N GLU A 7 9.67 -8.97 18.60
CA GLU A 7 8.44 -8.30 19.06
C GLU A 7 8.51 -6.78 18.91
N LYS A 8 9.70 -6.19 19.11
CA LYS A 8 9.92 -4.75 18.94
C LYS A 8 9.66 -4.33 17.49
N THR A 9 10.19 -5.08 16.53
CA THR A 9 9.99 -4.86 15.11
C THR A 9 8.52 -5.05 14.73
N LEU A 10 7.85 -6.08 15.26
CA LEU A 10 6.41 -6.29 15.03
C LEU A 10 5.58 -5.10 15.53
N LYS A 11 5.86 -4.61 16.74
CA LYS A 11 5.18 -3.44 17.32
C LYS A 11 5.40 -2.17 16.49
N TYR A 12 6.63 -1.97 16.03
CA TYR A 12 6.96 -0.85 15.15
C TYR A 12 6.19 -0.89 13.83
N LEU A 13 6.14 -2.06 13.17
CA LEU A 13 5.38 -2.24 11.94
C LEU A 13 3.87 -2.06 12.17
N ALA A 14 3.33 -2.57 13.28
CA ALA A 14 1.93 -2.37 13.64
C ALA A 14 1.59 -0.88 13.83
N GLN A 15 2.48 -0.12 14.47
CA GLN A 15 2.33 1.33 14.64
C GLN A 15 2.34 2.08 13.29
N LEU A 16 3.25 1.74 12.38
CA LEU A 16 3.32 2.32 11.04
C LEU A 16 2.03 2.05 10.24
N SER A 17 1.51 0.83 10.36
CA SER A 17 0.29 0.40 9.67
C SER A 17 -1.01 0.79 10.39
N ARG A 18 -0.93 1.51 11.53
CA ARG A 18 -2.09 1.88 12.38
C ARG A 18 -2.93 0.68 12.85
N ILE A 19 -2.30 -0.48 13.04
CA ILE A 19 -2.93 -1.69 13.54
C ILE A 19 -2.66 -1.79 15.05
N LYS A 20 -3.72 -1.89 15.85
CA LYS A 20 -3.62 -2.21 17.27
C LYS A 20 -3.60 -3.73 17.43
N LEU A 21 -2.55 -4.26 18.02
CA LEU A 21 -2.42 -5.69 18.34
C LEU A 21 -2.73 -5.92 19.82
N GLU A 22 -3.52 -6.96 20.11
CA GLU A 22 -3.64 -7.47 21.48
C GLU A 22 -2.47 -8.41 21.82
N GLU A 23 -2.11 -8.55 23.10
CA GLU A 23 -0.98 -9.38 23.54
C GLU A 23 -1.07 -10.85 23.06
N LYS A 24 -2.29 -11.41 23.02
CA LYS A 24 -2.54 -12.77 22.53
C LYS A 24 -2.26 -12.91 21.03
N GLU A 25 -2.40 -11.83 20.28
CA GLU A 25 -2.21 -11.79 18.83
C GLU A 25 -0.74 -11.62 18.49
N GLU A 26 0.02 -10.83 19.26
CA GLU A 26 1.44 -10.55 19.02
C GLU A 26 2.27 -11.82 18.77
N LYS A 27 2.10 -12.85 19.62
CA LYS A 27 2.84 -14.13 19.47
C LYS A 27 2.48 -14.86 18.18
N LYS A 28 1.19 -14.85 17.81
CA LYS A 28 0.71 -15.50 16.58
C LYS A 28 1.22 -14.77 15.35
N PHE A 29 1.08 -13.44 15.31
CA PHE A 29 1.54 -12.62 14.21
C PHE A 29 3.05 -12.69 14.03
N LEU A 30 3.82 -12.69 15.12
CA LEU A 30 5.27 -12.85 15.06
C LEU A 30 5.66 -14.18 14.41
N LYS A 31 5.00 -15.27 14.80
CA LYS A 31 5.23 -16.59 14.20
C LYS A 31 4.90 -16.59 12.71
N ASN A 32 3.71 -16.12 12.33
CA ASN A 32 3.28 -16.15 10.93
C ASN A 32 4.13 -15.24 10.04
N LEU A 33 4.52 -14.06 10.51
CA LEU A 33 5.38 -13.16 9.76
C LEU A 33 6.77 -13.79 9.52
N ARG A 34 7.32 -14.50 10.51
CA ARG A 34 8.57 -15.27 10.34
C ARG A 34 8.42 -16.37 9.29
N GLU A 35 7.30 -17.12 9.31
CA GLU A 35 7.03 -18.16 8.32
C GLU A 35 6.94 -17.58 6.89
N ILE A 36 6.24 -16.46 6.72
CA ILE A 36 6.11 -15.76 5.44
C ILE A 36 7.47 -15.27 4.93
N LEU A 37 8.27 -14.64 5.77
CA LEU A 37 9.59 -14.14 5.37
C LEU A 37 10.57 -15.26 5.05
N ASN A 38 10.51 -16.37 5.78
CA ASN A 38 11.30 -17.55 5.45
C ASN A 38 10.91 -18.12 4.08
N TYR A 39 9.62 -18.12 3.73
CA TYR A 39 9.17 -18.56 2.41
C TYR A 39 9.74 -17.69 1.28
N PHE A 40 9.87 -16.38 1.48
CA PHE A 40 10.48 -15.47 0.51
C PHE A 40 11.99 -15.68 0.30
N GLU A 41 12.70 -16.40 1.16
CA GLU A 41 14.12 -16.70 0.94
C GLU A 41 14.34 -17.55 -0.33
N LEU A 42 13.32 -18.30 -0.79
CA LEU A 42 13.35 -19.04 -2.06
C LEU A 42 13.67 -18.13 -3.27
N LEU A 43 13.26 -16.85 -3.22
CA LEU A 43 13.52 -15.91 -4.31
C LEU A 43 15.01 -15.59 -4.49
N LYS A 44 15.86 -15.88 -3.49
CA LYS A 44 17.32 -15.64 -3.56
C LYS A 44 18.06 -16.69 -4.37
N GLU A 45 17.41 -17.81 -4.71
CA GLU A 45 18.01 -18.86 -5.55
C GLU A 45 18.06 -18.46 -7.03
N VAL A 46 17.29 -17.44 -7.42
CA VAL A 46 17.20 -16.94 -8.79
C VAL A 46 18.10 -15.71 -8.94
N ASP A 47 18.99 -15.74 -9.94
CA ASP A 47 19.85 -14.60 -10.28
C ASP A 47 19.05 -13.53 -11.05
N THR A 48 19.11 -12.31 -10.55
CA THR A 48 18.46 -11.13 -11.13
C THR A 48 19.42 -9.96 -11.35
N GLU A 49 20.75 -10.16 -11.31
CA GLU A 49 21.76 -9.08 -11.40
C GLU A 49 21.63 -8.20 -12.65
N HIS A 50 21.11 -8.74 -13.75
CA HIS A 50 20.95 -8.05 -15.03
C HIS A 50 19.49 -7.97 -15.49
N ILE A 51 18.54 -8.15 -14.58
CA ILE A 51 17.10 -8.07 -14.86
C ILE A 51 16.54 -6.77 -14.27
N GLU A 52 16.00 -5.92 -15.13
CA GLU A 52 15.34 -4.68 -14.71
C GLU A 52 14.06 -4.97 -13.89
N PRO A 53 13.84 -4.31 -12.74
CA PRO A 53 12.61 -4.44 -11.97
C PRO A 53 11.38 -3.98 -12.76
N LEU A 54 10.27 -4.70 -12.61
CA LEU A 54 9.00 -4.33 -13.22
C LEU A 54 8.21 -3.34 -12.32
N SER A 55 7.96 -2.13 -12.81
CA SER A 55 7.26 -1.05 -12.07
C SER A 55 5.80 -0.79 -12.53
N GLY A 56 5.22 -1.66 -13.35
CA GLY A 56 3.85 -1.55 -13.89
C GLY A 56 3.39 -2.83 -14.59
N GLY A 57 2.10 -2.97 -14.93
CA GLY A 57 1.49 -4.24 -15.39
C GLY A 57 0.95 -4.29 -16.82
N THR A 58 0.76 -3.14 -17.47
CA THR A 58 0.26 -3.05 -18.84
C THR A 58 1.38 -2.63 -19.78
N LEU A 59 1.94 -3.60 -20.50
CA LEU A 59 2.73 -3.36 -21.70
C LEU A 59 1.74 -3.24 -22.86
N ASN A 60 1.31 -2.04 -23.21
CA ASN A 60 0.68 -1.83 -24.52
C ASN A 60 1.79 -1.96 -25.56
N GLN A 61 2.04 -3.18 -26.04
CA GLN A 61 2.93 -3.42 -27.16
C GLN A 61 2.27 -2.82 -28.40
N ASN A 62 2.93 -1.86 -29.05
CA ASN A 62 2.75 -1.70 -30.48
C ASN A 62 3.19 -3.01 -31.13
N GLU A 63 2.43 -3.53 -32.09
CA GLU A 63 2.57 -4.85 -32.74
C GLU A 63 3.91 -5.09 -33.48
N PHE A 64 4.86 -4.16 -33.34
CA PHE A 64 6.18 -4.20 -33.91
C PHE A 64 7.20 -4.11 -32.76
N GLY A 65 7.66 -5.28 -32.31
CA GLY A 65 8.57 -5.40 -31.18
C GLY A 65 9.84 -4.56 -31.34
N THR A 66 10.16 -3.75 -30.33
CA THR A 66 11.50 -3.23 -29.93
C THR A 66 11.42 -2.08 -28.90
N GLY A 67 10.36 -1.96 -28.09
CA GLY A 67 10.27 -0.90 -27.10
C GLY A 67 9.50 -1.33 -25.87
N GLN A 68 10.15 -1.23 -24.70
CA GLN A 68 9.49 -1.20 -23.40
C GLN A 68 8.38 -0.15 -23.48
N ALA A 69 7.11 -0.56 -23.38
CA ALA A 69 6.00 0.37 -23.34
C ALA A 69 6.07 1.14 -22.01
N ILE A 70 6.85 2.21 -22.02
CA ILE A 70 6.75 3.27 -21.02
C ILE A 70 5.32 3.76 -21.16
N THR A 71 4.55 3.75 -20.08
CA THR A 71 3.31 4.53 -20.05
C THR A 71 3.77 5.97 -20.26
N GLU A 72 3.60 6.48 -21.48
CA GLU A 72 3.89 7.88 -21.78
C GLU A 72 3.12 8.77 -20.79
N ASN A 73 3.60 10.00 -20.59
CA ASN A 73 2.99 10.95 -19.67
C ASN A 73 1.46 10.95 -19.83
N VAL A 74 0.76 10.49 -18.79
CA VAL A 74 -0.71 10.47 -18.78
C VAL A 74 -1.17 11.88 -18.43
N PHE A 75 -1.53 12.65 -19.45
CA PHE A 75 -2.07 13.98 -19.29
C PHE A 75 -3.59 13.94 -19.17
N ARG A 76 -4.15 14.78 -18.30
CA ARG A 76 -5.57 15.11 -18.27
C ARG A 76 -5.74 16.53 -18.81
N GLU A 77 -6.68 16.71 -19.73
CA GLU A 77 -7.04 18.05 -20.21
C GLU A 77 -7.68 18.88 -19.09
N PHE A 78 -7.51 20.19 -19.14
CA PHE A 78 -8.18 21.07 -18.19
C PHE A 78 -9.62 21.29 -18.61
N GLU A 79 -10.55 20.62 -17.93
CA GLU A 79 -11.98 20.81 -18.09
C GLU A 79 -12.61 21.32 -16.78
N LYS A 80 -13.66 22.13 -16.91
CA LYS A 80 -14.47 22.53 -15.74
C LYS A 80 -15.31 21.33 -15.32
N GLU A 81 -14.82 20.55 -14.38
CA GLU A 81 -15.56 19.45 -13.79
C GLU A 81 -16.67 19.99 -12.86
N GLU A 82 -17.86 19.40 -12.96
CA GLU A 82 -18.90 19.62 -11.96
C GLU A 82 -18.43 19.05 -10.62
N ARG A 83 -18.48 19.87 -9.57
CA ARG A 83 -18.20 19.40 -8.22
C ARG A 83 -19.32 18.45 -7.82
N GLY A 84 -18.96 17.27 -7.31
CA GLY A 84 -19.92 16.36 -6.71
C GLY A 84 -20.75 17.05 -5.62
N GLU A 85 -22.00 16.60 -5.46
CA GLU A 85 -22.92 17.16 -4.47
C GLU A 85 -22.36 16.95 -3.05
N LYS A 86 -22.07 18.06 -2.35
CA LYS A 86 -21.46 18.03 -1.02
C LYS A 86 -22.28 17.19 -0.03
N GLU A 87 -23.60 17.25 -0.13
CA GLU A 87 -24.53 16.50 0.73
C GLU A 87 -24.33 14.99 0.58
N LYS A 88 -24.35 14.48 -0.67
CA LYS A 88 -24.08 13.06 -0.98
C LYS A 88 -22.75 12.57 -0.44
N LEU A 89 -21.71 13.40 -0.46
CA LEU A 89 -20.41 13.07 0.12
C LEU A 89 -20.46 12.99 1.65
N THR A 90 -21.10 13.97 2.30
CA THR A 90 -21.16 14.05 3.76
C THR A 90 -22.09 13.02 4.41
N GLU A 91 -23.04 12.46 3.66
CA GLU A 91 -23.92 11.39 4.13
C GLU A 91 -23.19 10.07 4.37
N GLN A 92 -22.03 9.86 3.74
CA GLN A 92 -21.20 8.67 3.94
C GLN A 92 -20.32 8.75 5.20
N PHE A 93 -20.29 9.90 5.88
CA PHE A 93 -19.49 10.05 7.08
C PHE A 93 -20.14 9.34 8.27
N PHE A 94 -19.31 8.58 9.00
CA PHE A 94 -19.72 7.93 10.23
C PHE A 94 -20.21 8.94 11.28
N GLU A 95 -19.46 10.04 11.47
CA GLU A 95 -19.89 11.19 12.27
C GLU A 95 -19.74 12.48 11.46
N LYS A 96 -20.79 13.31 11.45
CA LYS A 96 -20.79 14.62 10.79
C LYS A 96 -21.21 15.74 11.74
N LYS A 97 -20.62 16.91 11.57
CA LYS A 97 -21.02 18.16 12.25
C LYS A 97 -20.89 19.32 11.27
N ASP A 98 -21.93 20.14 11.14
CA ASP A 98 -21.94 21.34 10.30
C ASP A 98 -21.45 21.10 8.84
N ASN A 99 -21.79 19.93 8.26
CA ASN A 99 -21.34 19.47 6.93
C ASN A 99 -19.82 19.21 6.80
N PHE A 100 -19.16 18.85 7.90
CA PHE A 100 -17.78 18.35 7.95
C PHE A 100 -17.71 16.96 8.58
N LEU A 101 -16.69 16.18 8.19
CA LEU A 101 -16.33 14.93 8.87
C LEU A 101 -15.86 15.29 10.27
N LYS A 102 -16.51 14.73 11.28
CA LYS A 102 -16.13 14.93 12.68
C LYS A 102 -15.12 13.84 13.07
N ILE A 103 -13.96 14.27 13.55
CA ILE A 103 -12.89 13.40 14.04
C ILE A 103 -12.42 13.85 15.43
N PRO A 104 -11.70 12.99 16.19
CA PRO A 104 -10.94 13.43 17.34
C PRO A 104 -9.95 14.55 16.97
N PRO A 105 -9.61 15.44 17.91
CA PRO A 105 -8.61 16.48 17.68
C PRO A 105 -7.25 15.87 17.31
N VAL A 106 -6.54 16.52 16.38
CA VAL A 106 -5.26 16.02 15.83
C VAL A 106 -4.07 16.36 16.73
N PHE A 107 -4.16 17.46 17.45
CA PHE A 107 -3.17 17.91 18.43
C PHE A 107 -3.85 18.00 19.80
N GLU A 108 -3.09 17.67 20.84
CA GLU A 108 -3.45 18.01 22.23
C GLU A 108 -3.12 19.47 22.53
#